data_AF-A0A7X2PNX2-F1
#
_entry.id   AF-A0A7X2PNX2-F1
#
_cell.length_a   1.000
_cell.length_b   1.000
_cell.length_c   1.000
_cell.angle_alpha   90.00
_cell.angle_beta   90.00
_cell.angle_gamma   90.00
#
_symmetry.space_group_name_H-M   'P 1'
#
loop_
_entity.id
_entity.type
_entity.pdbx_description
1 polymer ?
#
loop_
_entity_poly.entity_id
_entity_poly.type
_entity_poly.pdbx_seq_one_letter_code
_entity_poly.pdbx_strand_id
1 'polypeptide(L)'
;MSAVIVVVPSSYFATSAKTGMYRIENVPAGEYTLKIFHERATEKTLAALERRVTVAGDQDLGAARISETGYLELGHKTKFGKEYPAVPAENGPYSGKK
;
A
#
# COMPACT_ATOMS: atom_id res chain seq x y z
N MET A 1 -13.67 -2.80 -1.38
CA MET A 1 -12.51 -3.69 -1.59
C MET A 1 -11.50 -2.90 -2.41
N SER A 2 -10.32 -2.64 -1.85
CA SER A 2 -9.19 -2.06 -2.58
C SER A 2 -8.22 -3.18 -2.97
N ALA A 3 -7.46 -2.94 -4.03
CA ALA A 3 -6.30 -3.74 -4.40
C ALA A 3 -5.15 -2.78 -4.69
N VAL A 4 -3.97 -3.10 -4.18
CA VAL A 4 -2.76 -2.29 -4.37
C VAL A 4 -1.81 -3.09 -5.26
N ILE A 5 -1.31 -2.44 -6.31
CA ILE A 5 -0.24 -2.98 -7.15
C ILE A 5 1.04 -2.21 -6.81
N VAL A 6 2.04 -2.93 -6.27
CA VAL A 6 3.36 -2.38 -5.96
C VAL A 6 4.35 -2.90 -6.99
N VAL A 7 5.06 -2.00 -7.66
CA VAL A 7 6.10 -2.34 -8.65
C VAL A 7 7.44 -1.88 -8.08
N VAL A 8 8.35 -2.82 -7.85
CA VAL A 8 9.69 -2.57 -7.33
C VAL A 8 10.74 -3.23 -8.23
N PRO A 9 11.95 -2.66 -8.32
CA PRO A 9 13.01 -3.21 -9.16
C PRO A 9 13.73 -4.43 -8.55
N SER A 10 13.44 -4.78 -7.28
CA SER A 10 14.08 -5.88 -6.56
C SER A 10 13.09 -6.99 -6.20
N SER A 11 13.60 -8.20 -6.02
CA SER A 11 12.85 -9.34 -5.48
C SER A 11 12.74 -9.30 -3.94
N TYR A 12 13.33 -8.30 -3.28
CA TYR A 12 13.38 -8.18 -1.82
C TYR A 12 12.20 -7.37 -1.30
N PHE A 13 11.01 -7.96 -1.36
CA PHE A 13 9.79 -7.38 -0.81
C PHE A 13 8.99 -8.45 -0.07
N ALA A 14 8.12 -8.01 0.83
CA ALA A 14 7.17 -8.86 1.51
C ALA A 14 5.88 -8.09 1.81
N THR A 15 4.78 -8.83 1.95
CA THR A 15 3.53 -8.32 2.51
C THR A 15 3.47 -8.75 3.97
N SER A 16 3.10 -7.84 4.87
CA SER A 16 2.90 -8.20 6.27
C SER A 16 1.71 -9.14 6.42
N ALA A 17 1.82 -10.07 7.36
CA ALA A 17 0.68 -10.85 7.82
C ALA A 17 -0.31 -9.95 8.58
N LYS A 18 -1.51 -10.47 8.86
CA LYS A 18 -2.50 -9.78 9.70
C LYS A 18 -1.98 -9.41 11.09
N THR A 19 -0.96 -10.11 11.57
CA THR A 19 -0.28 -9.83 12.86
C THR A 19 0.71 -8.66 12.79
N GLY A 20 0.99 -8.13 11.59
CA GLY A 20 2.03 -7.12 11.33
C GLY A 20 3.42 -7.69 11.06
N MET A 21 3.62 -9.00 11.28
CA MET A 21 4.90 -9.66 11.05
C MET A 21 5.20 -9.81 9.55
N TYR A 22 6.47 -9.65 9.17
CA TYR A 22 6.96 -9.90 7.81
C TYR A 22 8.36 -10.51 7.85
N ARG A 23 8.75 -11.21 6.79
CA ARG A 23 10.11 -11.72 6.59
C ARG A 23 10.47 -11.55 5.11
N ILE A 24 11.67 -11.05 4.85
CA ILE A 24 12.24 -10.98 3.50
C ILE A 24 13.43 -11.92 3.50
N GLU A 25 13.32 -13.02 2.74
CA GLU A 25 14.34 -14.06 2.73
C GLU A 25 15.38 -13.83 1.64
N ASN A 26 16.53 -14.48 1.80
CA ASN A 26 17.61 -14.51 0.81
C ASN A 26 18.12 -13.12 0.41
N VAL A 27 18.07 -12.14 1.33
CA VAL A 27 18.68 -10.82 1.12
C VAL A 27 20.19 -10.94 1.34
N PRO A 28 21.03 -10.65 0.33
CA PRO A 28 22.48 -10.65 0.49
C PRO A 28 22.94 -9.63 1.53
N ALA A 29 24.15 -9.82 2.06
CA ALA A 29 24.75 -8.84 2.93
C ALA A 29 25.02 -7.53 2.17
N GLY A 30 24.73 -6.38 2.79
CA GLY A 30 24.90 -5.08 2.16
C GLY A 30 24.06 -3.97 2.81
N GLU A 31 24.14 -2.79 2.22
CA GLU A 31 23.38 -1.61 2.65
C GLU A 31 22.09 -1.48 1.84
N TYR A 32 20.96 -1.40 2.53
CA TYR A 32 19.64 -1.30 1.92
C TYR A 32 18.86 -0.13 2.50
N THR A 33 17.92 0.38 1.71
CA THR A 33 16.90 1.32 2.18
C THR A 33 15.59 0.56 2.32
N LEU A 34 15.10 0.42 3.56
CA LEU A 34 13.78 -0.14 3.83
C LEU A 34 12.72 0.95 3.58
N LYS A 35 11.80 0.65 2.66
CA LYS A 35 10.59 1.45 2.43
C LYS A 35 9.37 0.63 2.84
N ILE A 36 8.42 1.29 3.49
CA ILE A 36 7.16 0.69 3.93
C ILE A 36 6.02 1.40 3.19
N PHE A 37 4.98 0.66 2.83
CA PHE A 37 3.80 1.19 2.17
C PHE A 37 2.53 0.75 2.89
N HIS A 38 1.56 1.65 3.01
CA HIS A 38 0.20 1.36 3.46
C HIS A 38 -0.76 2.31 2.73
N GLU A 39 -1.85 1.78 2.17
CA GLU A 39 -2.75 2.54 1.29
C GLU A 39 -3.43 3.73 1.99
N ARG A 40 -3.60 3.64 3.31
CA ARG A 40 -4.21 4.68 4.15
C ARG A 40 -3.20 5.61 4.83
N ALA A 41 -1.91 5.43 4.59
CA ALA A 41 -0.89 6.33 5.15
C ALA A 41 -0.62 7.48 4.20
N THR A 42 -0.41 8.68 4.74
CA THR A 42 0.02 9.84 3.94
C THR A 42 1.46 9.67 3.47
N GLU A 43 1.81 10.27 2.33
CA GLU A 43 3.19 10.25 1.80
C GLU A 43 4.22 10.72 2.84
N LYS A 44 3.89 11.78 3.59
CA LYS A 44 4.73 12.28 4.69
C LYS A 44 4.97 11.21 5.78
N THR A 45 3.95 10.45 6.13
CA THR A 45 4.06 9.37 7.13
C THR A 45 4.95 8.24 6.60
N LEU A 46 4.79 7.86 5.34
CA LEU A 46 5.60 6.82 4.71
C LEU A 46 7.06 7.23 4.55
N ALA A 47 7.32 8.48 4.13
CA ALA A 47 8.67 9.02 4.00
C ALA A 47 9.41 9.08 5.35
N ALA A 48 8.69 9.36 6.44
CA ALA A 48 9.28 9.38 7.79
C ALA A 48 9.64 7.98 8.32
N LEU A 49 9.10 6.92 7.72
CA LEU A 49 9.41 5.52 8.07
C LEU A 49 10.55 4.93 7.25
N GLU A 50 11.03 5.64 6.22
CA GLU A 50 12.17 5.21 5.42
C GLU A 50 13.45 5.21 6.26
N ARG A 51 14.18 4.09 6.24
CA ARG A 51 15.43 3.97 7.00
C ARG A 51 16.45 3.09 6.30
N ARG A 52 17.73 3.40 6.52
CA ARG A 52 18.84 2.55 6.09
C ARG A 52 18.98 1.34 7.02
N VAL A 53 19.29 0.20 6.42
CA VAL A 53 19.47 -1.09 7.09
C VAL A 53 20.72 -1.75 6.52
N THR A 54 21.68 -2.04 7.38
CA THR A 54 22.81 -2.91 7.06
C THR A 54 22.37 -4.35 7.28
N VAL A 55 22.42 -5.19 6.24
CA VAL A 55 22.15 -6.63 6.33
C VAL A 55 23.47 -7.37 6.47
N ALA A 56 23.63 -8.14 7.54
CA ALA A 56 24.78 -9.01 7.78
C ALA A 56 24.40 -10.49 7.99
N GLY A 57 23.09 -10.80 8.04
CA GLY A 57 22.54 -12.12 8.34
C GLY A 57 21.06 -12.01 8.71
N ASP A 58 20.53 -13.03 9.38
CA ASP A 58 19.19 -12.96 9.96
C ASP A 58 19.18 -11.95 11.10
N GLN A 59 18.28 -10.97 11.03
CA GLN A 59 18.21 -9.89 11.99
C GLN A 59 16.79 -9.37 12.16
N ASP A 60 16.47 -8.98 13.38
CA ASP A 60 15.24 -8.26 13.67
C ASP A 60 15.42 -6.78 13.36
N LEU A 61 14.51 -6.22 12.55
CA LEU A 61 14.49 -4.81 12.19
C LEU A 61 13.67 -3.97 13.20
N GLY A 62 13.07 -4.61 14.20
CA GLY A 62 12.17 -4.00 15.16
C GLY A 62 10.83 -3.59 14.54
N ALA A 63 9.92 -3.14 15.41
CA ALA A 63 8.58 -2.75 15.00
C ALA A 63 8.55 -1.35 14.37
N ALA A 64 7.86 -1.23 13.22
CA ALA A 64 7.43 0.04 12.66
C ALA A 64 5.95 0.28 12.98
N ARG A 65 5.58 1.52 13.36
CA ARG A 65 4.19 1.91 13.57
C ARG A 65 3.77 2.85 12.46
N ILE A 66 2.64 2.54 11.82
CA ILE A 66 2.09 3.33 10.71
C ILE A 66 0.80 3.96 11.20
N SER A 67 0.69 5.28 11.04
CA SER A 67 -0.54 6.01 11.34
C SER A 67 -1.41 6.10 10.09
N GLU A 68 -2.68 5.73 10.22
CA GLU A 68 -3.72 6.01 9.22
C GLU A 68 -4.37 7.39 9.43
N THR A 69 -3.95 8.12 10.48
CA THR A 69 -4.47 9.45 10.79
C THR A 69 -4.19 10.40 9.64
N GLY A 70 -5.26 10.92 9.04
CA GLY A 70 -5.21 11.76 7.85
C GLY A 70 -5.74 11.07 6.58
N TYR A 71 -6.07 9.78 6.64
CA TYR A 71 -6.85 9.14 5.57
C TYR A 71 -8.27 9.70 5.55
N LEU A 72 -8.69 10.20 4.37
CA LEU A 72 -10.06 10.62 4.11
C LEU A 72 -10.57 9.82 2.93
N GLU A 73 -11.56 8.96 3.18
CA GLU A 73 -12.24 8.19 2.15
C GLU A 73 -13.22 9.13 1.41
N LEU A 74 -12.65 9.97 0.53
CA LEU A 74 -13.43 10.90 -0.28
C LEU A 74 -14.06 10.16 -1.45
N GLY A 75 -15.36 10.41 -1.68
CA GLY A 75 -16.01 9.99 -2.91
C GLY A 75 -15.25 10.51 -4.12
N HIS A 76 -14.94 9.64 -5.07
CA HIS A 76 -14.30 10.07 -6.31
C HIS A 76 -15.34 10.72 -7.23
N LYS A 77 -14.94 11.81 -7.89
CA LYS A 77 -15.74 12.37 -8.98
C LYS A 77 -15.57 11.53 -10.23
N THR A 78 -16.52 11.63 -11.13
CA THR A 78 -16.41 11.07 -12.48
C THR A 78 -15.15 11.58 -13.18
N LYS A 79 -14.70 10.90 -14.25
CA LYS A 79 -13.56 11.33 -15.07
C LYS A 79 -13.69 12.76 -15.66
N PHE A 80 -14.88 13.35 -15.61
CA PHE A 80 -15.18 14.71 -16.04
C PHE A 80 -15.36 15.70 -14.87
N GLY A 81 -14.99 15.31 -13.65
CA GLY A 81 -15.08 16.15 -12.46
C GLY A 81 -16.49 16.39 -11.92
N LYS A 82 -17.50 15.61 -12.37
CA LYS A 82 -18.88 15.67 -11.86
C LYS A 82 -19.12 14.62 -10.76
N GLU A 83 -20.08 14.87 -9.88
CA GLU A 83 -20.56 13.86 -8.94
C GLU A 83 -21.18 12.65 -9.68
N TYR A 84 -21.06 11.46 -9.09
CA TYR A 84 -21.77 10.29 -9.62
C TYR A 84 -23.28 10.44 -9.37
N PRO A 85 -24.14 10.05 -10.34
CA PRO A 85 -25.57 9.98 -10.08
C PRO A 85 -25.84 8.94 -8.99
N ALA A 86 -26.91 9.13 -8.20
CA ALA A 86 -27.35 8.12 -7.26
C ALA A 86 -27.58 6.80 -8.01
N VAL A 87 -26.94 5.72 -7.55
CA VAL A 87 -27.13 4.40 -8.15
C VAL A 87 -28.60 4.02 -7.90
N PRO A 88 -29.43 3.80 -8.94
CA PRO A 88 -30.78 3.30 -8.73
C PRO A 88 -30.70 1.94 -8.03
N ALA A 89 -31.61 1.67 -7.09
CA ALA A 89 -31.70 0.40 -6.40
C ALA A 89 -32.25 -0.69 -7.33
N GLU A 90 -31.51 -1.06 -8.38
CA GLU A 90 -31.63 -2.29 -9.17
C GLU A 90 -30.68 -2.22 -10.38
N ASN A 91 -29.60 -3.02 -10.34
CA ASN A 91 -28.74 -3.23 -11.50
C ASN A 91 -29.46 -4.18 -12.47
N GLY A 92 -30.22 -3.63 -13.42
CA GLY A 92 -30.63 -4.38 -14.61
C GLY A 92 -29.40 -4.82 -15.42
N PRO A 93 -29.46 -5.96 -16.15
CA PRO A 93 -28.31 -6.48 -16.87
C PRO A 93 -27.80 -5.48 -17.92
N TYR A 94 -26.48 -5.38 -18.02
CA TYR A 94 -25.76 -4.48 -18.91
C TYR A 94 -26.25 -4.59 -20.36
N SER A 95 -26.97 -3.58 -20.84
CA SER A 95 -27.42 -3.44 -22.23
C SER A 95 -26.41 -2.60 -23.00
N GLY A 96 -25.35 -3.22 -23.49
CA GLY A 96 -24.50 -2.60 -24.50
C GLY A 96 -25.26 -2.49 -25.82
N LYS A 97 -25.65 -1.26 -26.22
CA LYS A 97 -26.15 -1.04 -27.58
C LYS A 97 -24.99 -1.21 -28.57
N LYS A 98 -25.20 -2.05 -29.59
CA LYS A 98 -24.34 -2.19 -30.77
C LYS A 98 -24.31 -0.91 -31.58
#